data_AF-A0A973WJ61-F1
#
_entry.id   AF-A0A973WJ61-F1
#
_cell.length_a   1.000
_cell.length_b   1.000
_cell.length_c   1.000
_cell.angle_alpha   90.00
_cell.angle_beta   90.00
_cell.angle_gamma   90.00
#
_symmetry.space_group_name_H-M   'P 1'
#
loop_
_entity.id
_entity.type
_entity.pdbx_description
1 polymer ?
#
loop_
_entity_poly.entity_id
_entity_poly.type
_entity_poly.pdbx_seq_one_letter_code
_entity_poly.pdbx_strand_id
1 'polypeptide(L)' 'MRCVVTLKNGGAMERAVEALAKYKYAAGSDPVAPEGHPREWKRWLLEINSAEFEAIRDHVNDGDIVDIKPVNETVSSDLH' A
#
# COMPACT_ATOMS: atom_id res chain seq x y z
N MET A 1 0.55 11.26 7.01
CA MET A 1 0.89 10.05 7.77
C MET A 1 1.00 8.90 6.79
N ARG A 2 2.14 8.21 6.75
CA ARG A 2 2.34 7.02 5.92
C ARG A 2 2.10 5.76 6.75
N CYS A 3 1.65 4.69 6.12
CA CYS A 3 1.41 3.40 6.74
C CYS A 3 1.77 2.28 5.77
N VAL A 4 2.25 1.17 6.32
CA VAL A 4 2.49 -0.07 5.58
C VAL A 4 1.32 -1.00 5.86
N VAL A 5 0.58 -1.33 4.81
CA VAL A 5 -0.51 -2.28 4.85
C VAL A 5 0.04 -3.65 4.47
N THR A 6 -0.22 -4.65 5.30
CA THR A 6 0.07 -6.04 4.96
C THR A 6 -1.17 -6.68 4.36
N LEU A 7 -1.02 -7.24 3.15
CA LEU A 7 -2.07 -7.92 2.41
C LEU A 7 -1.85 -9.44 2.42
N LYS A 8 -2.97 -10.16 2.50
CA LYS A 8 -3.03 -11.61 2.71
C LYS A 8 -2.39 -12.44 1.58
N ASN A 9 -2.50 -11.98 0.33
CA ASN A 9 -2.05 -12.70 -0.86
C ASN A 9 -1.83 -11.75 -2.05
N GLY A 10 -1.29 -12.27 -3.15
CA GLY A 10 -1.02 -11.49 -4.36
C GLY A 10 -2.27 -10.91 -5.02
N GLY A 11 -3.43 -11.58 -4.95
CA GLY A 11 -4.68 -11.06 -5.52
C GLY A 11 -5.20 -9.83 -4.77
N ALA A 12 -5.04 -9.80 -3.44
CA ALA A 12 -5.32 -8.61 -2.62
C ALA A 12 -4.37 -7.46 -2.97
N MET A 13 -3.09 -7.76 -3.22
CA MET A 13 -2.12 -6.76 -3.70
C MET A 13 -2.50 -6.21 -5.07
N GLU A 14 -2.83 -7.08 -6.04
CA GLU A 14 -3.21 -6.65 -7.39
C GLU A 14 -4.39 -5.67 -7.36
N ARG A 15 -5.43 -5.96 -6.55
CA ARG A 15 -6.58 -5.06 -6.37
C ARG A 15 -6.21 -3.74 -5.69
N ALA A 16 -5.40 -3.80 -4.63
CA ALA A 16 -4.95 -2.60 -3.92
C ALA A 16 -4.11 -1.70 -4.82
N VAL A 17 -3.21 -2.27 -5.61
CA VAL A 17 -2.38 -1.55 -6.58
C VAL A 17 -3.23 -0.98 -7.72
N GLU A 18 -4.21 -1.73 -8.23
CA GLU A 18 -5.12 -1.24 -9.27
C GLU A 18 -5.94 -0.04 -8.77
N ALA A 19 -6.47 -0.12 -7.55
CA ALA A 19 -7.19 0.98 -6.91
C ALA A 19 -6.29 2.20 -6.67
N LEU A 20 -5.07 1.96 -6.20
CA LEU A 20 -4.07 3.00 -6.00
C LEU A 20 -3.70 3.68 -7.33
N ALA A 21 -3.52 2.90 -8.40
CA ALA A 21 -3.26 3.42 -9.73
C ALA A 21 -4.42 4.30 -10.20
N LYS A 22 -5.68 3.84 -10.07
CA LYS A 22 -6.87 4.64 -10.41
C LYS A 22 -6.93 5.95 -9.62
N TYR A 23 -6.68 5.91 -8.31
CA TYR A 23 -6.61 7.10 -7.46
C TYR A 23 -5.51 8.06 -7.91
N LYS A 24 -4.31 7.55 -8.20
CA LYS A 24 -3.18 8.35 -8.69
C LYS A 24 -3.44 8.95 -10.06
N TYR A 25 -3.96 8.18 -11.01
CA TYR A 25 -4.36 8.68 -12.32
C TYR A 25 -5.44 9.76 -12.22
N ALA A 26 -6.45 9.57 -11.37
CA ALA A 26 -7.47 10.58 -11.11
C ALA A 26 -6.90 11.84 -10.44
N ALA A 27 -5.87 11.68 -9.61
CA ALA A 27 -5.14 12.77 -8.96
C ALA A 27 -4.01 13.37 -9.81
N GLY A 28 -3.82 12.94 -11.07
CA GLY A 28 -2.74 13.40 -11.96
C GLY A 28 -1.33 12.99 -11.50
N SER A 29 -1.22 11.97 -10.67
CA SER A 29 0.04 11.43 -10.12
C SER A 29 0.51 10.22 -10.93
N ASP A 30 1.84 10.05 -11.07
CA ASP A 30 2.43 8.92 -11.79
C ASP A 30 2.06 7.56 -11.14
N PRO A 31 1.78 6.53 -11.96
CA PRO A 31 1.45 5.20 -11.48
C PRO A 31 2.65 4.55 -10.79
N VAL A 32 2.56 4.36 -9.47
CA VAL A 32 3.52 3.54 -8.72
C VAL A 32 3.09 2.08 -8.86
N ALA A 33 3.54 1.43 -9.93
CA ALA A 33 3.52 -0.03 -9.98
C ALA A 33 4.65 -0.55 -9.08
N PRO A 34 4.40 -1.52 -8.18
CA PRO A 34 5.46 -2.14 -7.42
C PRO A 34 6.38 -2.92 -8.38
N GLU A 35 7.59 -2.41 -8.60
CA GLU A 35 8.59 -3.08 -9.42
C GLU A 35 9.03 -4.39 -8.75
N GLY A 36 8.77 -5.52 -9.40
CA GLY A 36 9.55 -6.75 -9.20
C GLY A 36 9.21 -7.62 -7.98
N HIS A 37 7.93 -7.96 -7.76
CA HIS A 37 7.57 -8.95 -6.73
C HIS A 37 6.93 -10.23 -7.32
N PRO A 38 7.55 -11.42 -7.12
CA PRO A 38 6.97 -12.68 -7.56
C PRO A 38 5.71 -13.04 -6.75
N ARG A 39 4.70 -13.62 -7.42
CA ARG A 39 3.36 -13.96 -6.90
C ARG A 39 3.33 -14.85 -5.64
N GLU A 40 4.48 -15.44 -5.27
CA GLU A 40 4.64 -16.47 -4.24
C GLU A 40 4.95 -15.95 -2.83
N TRP A 41 5.02 -14.64 -2.63
CA TRP A 41 5.24 -14.09 -1.28
C TRP A 41 4.02 -14.34 -0.38
N LYS A 42 4.27 -14.95 0.78
CA LYS A 42 3.25 -15.30 1.79
C LYS A 42 2.55 -14.07 2.39
N ARG A 43 3.16 -12.88 2.28
CA ARG A 43 2.64 -11.60 2.75
C ARG A 43 3.11 -10.51 1.80
N TRP A 44 2.21 -9.60 1.47
CA TRP A 44 2.48 -8.47 0.58
C TRP A 44 2.45 -7.18 1.39
N LEU A 45 3.44 -6.32 1.20
CA LEU A 45 3.55 -5.06 1.93
C LEU A 45 3.33 -3.91 0.95
N LEU A 46 2.40 -3.02 1.28
CA LEU A 46 2.07 -1.86 0.48
C LEU A 46 2.19 -0.61 1.35
N GLU A 47 3.18 0.24 1.06
CA GLU A 47 3.33 1.52 1.73
C GLU A 47 2.48 2.59 1.04
N ILE A 48 1.57 3.20 1.79
CA ILE A 48 0.62 4.21 1.32
C ILE A 48 0.35 5.25 2.40
N ASN A 49 -0.10 6.43 1.98
CA ASN A 49 -0.58 7.47 2.88
C ASN A 49 -2.07 7.28 3.25
N SER A 50 -2.55 8.07 4.20
CA SER A 50 -3.94 7.99 4.68
C SER A 50 -5.01 8.17 3.58
N ALA A 51 -4.76 9.02 2.59
CA ALA A 51 -5.72 9.25 1.50
C ALA A 51 -5.70 8.09 0.49
N GLU A 52 -4.52 7.57 0.19
CA GLU A 52 -4.34 6.36 -0.61
C GLU A 52 -4.94 5.13 0.09
N PHE A 53 -4.86 5.05 1.42
CA PHE A 53 -5.49 3.98 2.20
C PHE A 53 -7.01 3.96 2.05
N GLU A 54 -7.67 5.11 2.22
CA GLU A 54 -9.12 5.20 2.00
C GLU A 54 -9.49 4.81 0.57
N ALA A 55 -8.67 5.21 -0.42
CA ALA A 55 -8.92 4.87 -1.82
C ALA A 55 -8.79 3.36 -2.12
N ILE A 56 -7.89 2.63 -1.46
CA ILE A 56 -7.82 1.17 -1.65
C ILE A 56 -8.84 0.42 -0.81
N ARG A 57 -9.33 1.00 0.30
CA ARG A 57 -10.24 0.33 1.25
C ARG A 57 -11.53 -0.12 0.58
N ASP A 58 -12.04 0.67 -0.36
CA ASP A 58 -13.27 0.34 -1.10
C ASP A 58 -13.08 -0.77 -2.17
N HIS A 59 -11.83 -1.14 -2.45
CA HIS A 59 -11.47 -2.09 -3.51
C HIS A 59 -10.85 -3.41 -3.00
N VAL A 60 -10.51 -3.47 -1.71
CA VAL A 60 -10.06 -4.69 -1.04
C VAL A 60 -11.18 -5.23 -0.14
N ASN A 61 -11.28 -6.54 0.03
CA ASN A 61 -12.34 -7.12 0.86
C ASN A 61 -11.99 -7.04 2.36
N ASP A 62 -13.01 -7.09 3.21
CA ASP A 62 -12.82 -7.34 4.64
C ASP A 62 -12.08 -8.66 4.86
N GLY A 63 -10.83 -8.58 5.30
CA GLY A 63 -9.92 -9.72 5.50
C GLY A 63 -8.80 -9.85 4.46
N ASP A 64 -8.75 -8.99 3.45
CA ASP A 64 -7.59 -8.87 2.55
C ASP A 64 -6.43 -8.13 3.23
N ILE A 65 -6.75 -7.17 4.11
CA ILE A 65 -5.80 -6.48 4.99
C ILE A 65 -5.62 -7.30 6.27
N VAL A 66 -4.39 -7.73 6.54
CA VAL A 66 -4.05 -8.55 7.72
C VAL A 66 -3.34 -7.77 8.82
N ASP A 67 -2.71 -6.65 8.47
CA ASP A 67 -2.03 -5.77 9.43
C ASP A 67 -1.87 -4.36 8.83
N ILE A 68 -1.90 -3.33 9.67
CA ILE A 68 -1.64 -1.94 9.27
C ILE A 68 -0.63 -1.38 10.27
N LYS A 69 0.58 -1.09 9.80
CA LYS A 69 1.63 -0.50 10.61
C LYS A 69 1.84 0.95 10.22
N PRO A 70 1.60 1.94 11.12
CA PRO A 70 1.95 3.31 10.82
C PRO A 70 3.47 3.42 10.63
N VAL A 71 3.88 4.07 9.55
CA VAL A 71 5.28 4.49 9.37
C VAL A 71 5.41 5.77 10.17
N ASN A 72 5.87 5.64 11.42
CA ASN A 72 6.43 6.79 12.09
C ASN A 72 7.65 7.19 11.27
N GLU A 73 7.56 8.31 10.56
CA GLU A 73 8.73 9.07 10.15
C GLU A 73 9.39 9.59 11.43
N THR A 74 9.99 8.70 12.22
CA THR A 74 11.05 9.10 13.11
C THR A 74 12.15 9.52 12.15
N VAL A 75 12.17 10.82 11.84
CA VAL A 75 13.38 11.49 11.41
C VAL A 75 14.43 10.98 12.37
N SER A 76 15.34 10.14 11.89
CA SER A 76 16.56 9.82 12.61
C SER A 76 17.35 11.13 12.64
N SER A 77 16.98 11.99 13.57
CA SER A 77 17.80 13.09 14.05
C SER A 77 18.91 12.50 14.92
N ASP A 78 19.69 11.60 14.34
CA ASP A 78 20.88 11.01 14.91
C ASP A 78 21.89 10.86 13.76
N LEU A 79 22.49 11.98 13.37
CA LEU A 79 23.90 11.96 13.02
C LEU A 79 24.53 13.22 13.63
N HIS A 80 25.11 12.99 14.80
CA HIS A 80 26.00 13.86 15.55
C HIS A 80 27.28 14.16 14.76
#